data_AF-A0A7L4TUF9-F1
#
_entry.id   AF-A0A7L4TUF9-F1
#
_cell.length_a   1.000
_cell.length_b   1.000
_cell.length_c   1.000
_cell.angle_alpha   90.00
_cell.angle_beta   90.00
_cell.angle_gamma   90.00
#
_symmetry.space_group_name_H-M   'P 1'
#
loop_
_entity.id
_entity.type
_entity.pdbx_description
1 polymer ?
#
loop_
_entity_poly.entity_id
_entity_poly.type
_entity_poly.pdbx_seq_one_letter_code
_entity_poly.pdbx_strand_id
1 'polypeptide(L)'
;MTHMHVAGSVHADVAAAGPQWLTLPDDVNALDPALWSASTDRDDDGIVEVAGVTVTELLSQYGSPLYVLDESDLRQRARAFRDAFSEWDVYYAGKAFLTRTIASWIDQEGLFLDTCTGGELITALQGGMDPARIGLHGNNK
;
A
#
# COMPACT_ATOMS: atom_id res chain seq x y z
N MET A 1 27.99 -9.70 38.47
CA MET A 1 28.82 -9.66 37.25
C MET A 1 27.92 -9.30 36.10
N THR A 2 28.01 -8.07 35.62
CA THR A 2 27.24 -7.57 34.49
C THR A 2 27.82 -8.17 33.22
N HIS A 3 27.04 -8.97 32.49
CA HIS A 3 27.37 -9.37 31.11
C HIS A 3 27.24 -8.14 30.22
N MET A 4 28.29 -7.31 30.16
CA MET A 4 28.46 -6.37 29.06
C MET A 4 28.92 -7.18 27.85
N HIS A 5 28.09 -7.21 26.81
CA HIS A 5 28.48 -7.73 25.51
C HIS A 5 29.53 -6.78 24.93
N VAL A 6 30.75 -7.28 24.70
CA VAL A 6 31.80 -6.49 24.04
C VAL A 6 31.48 -6.47 22.55
N ALA A 7 30.90 -5.37 22.07
CA ALA A 7 30.80 -5.11 20.63
C ALA A 7 32.20 -4.75 20.10
N GLY A 8 33.02 -5.77 19.86
CA GLY A 8 34.30 -5.64 19.19
C GLY A 8 34.14 -5.53 17.66
N SER A 9 35.23 -5.16 17.00
CA SER A 9 35.40 -5.02 15.54
C SER A 9 35.04 -6.25 14.69
N VAL A 10 34.64 -7.36 15.32
CA VAL A 10 34.16 -8.59 14.66
C VAL A 10 32.71 -8.46 14.17
N HIS A 11 31.93 -7.54 14.75
CA HIS A 11 30.57 -7.19 14.28
C HIS A 11 30.53 -5.93 13.42
N ALA A 12 31.66 -5.25 13.28
CA ALA A 12 31.78 -4.10 12.42
C ALA A 12 32.27 -4.64 11.08
N ASP A 13 31.33 -5.02 10.22
CA ASP A 13 31.55 -5.24 8.79
C ASP A 13 32.03 -3.93 8.13
N VAL A 14 33.27 -3.53 8.41
CA VAL A 14 33.86 -2.24 8.00
C VAL A 14 34.45 -2.32 6.58
N ALA A 15 34.31 -3.46 5.89
CA ALA A 15 34.94 -3.65 4.58
C ALA A 15 34.07 -3.21 3.38
N ALA A 16 32.74 -3.13 3.53
CA ALA A 16 31.85 -2.73 2.45
C ALA A 16 31.20 -1.39 2.78
N ALA A 17 31.22 -0.44 1.84
CA ALA A 17 30.64 0.90 2.00
C ALA A 17 29.10 0.92 2.03
N GLY A 18 28.44 -0.19 2.33
CA GLY A 18 26.98 -0.32 2.31
C GLY A 18 26.46 -1.52 3.10
N PRO A 19 25.13 -1.61 3.29
CA PRO A 19 24.51 -2.71 4.02
C PRO A 19 24.78 -4.05 3.32
N GLN A 20 25.26 -5.06 4.04
CA GLN A 20 25.62 -6.36 3.44
C GLN A 20 24.43 -7.14 2.85
N TRP A 21 23.21 -6.79 3.24
CA TRP A 21 21.98 -7.35 2.68
C TRP A 21 21.55 -6.67 1.38
N LEU A 22 22.16 -5.55 0.99
CA LEU A 22 21.80 -4.80 -0.21
C LEU A 22 22.55 -5.36 -1.41
N THR A 23 21.86 -6.15 -2.23
CA THR A 23 22.36 -6.62 -3.51
C THR A 23 21.89 -5.70 -4.63
N LEU A 24 22.75 -5.46 -5.64
CA LEU A 24 22.32 -4.81 -6.87
C LEU A 24 21.39 -5.76 -7.63
N PRO A 25 20.30 -5.26 -8.24
CA PRO A 25 19.47 -6.08 -9.11
C PRO A 25 20.26 -6.53 -10.34
N ASP A 26 20.04 -7.77 -10.77
CA ASP A 26 20.66 -8.34 -11.99
C ASP A 26 20.21 -7.60 -13.26
N ASP A 27 18.97 -7.12 -13.26
CA ASP A 27 18.41 -6.23 -14.28
C ASP A 27 17.69 -5.06 -13.62
N VAL A 28 18.17 -3.85 -13.90
CA VAL A 28 17.58 -2.60 -13.38
C VAL A 28 16.24 -2.25 -14.01
N ASN A 29 15.88 -2.86 -15.15
CA ASN A 29 14.61 -2.64 -15.83
C ASN A 29 13.52 -3.66 -15.43
N ALA A 30 13.90 -4.71 -14.70
CA ALA A 30 12.98 -5.72 -14.23
C ALA A 30 11.97 -5.12 -13.23
N LEU A 31 10.71 -5.50 -13.38
CA LEU A 31 9.65 -5.12 -12.47
C LEU A 31 9.58 -6.17 -11.35
N ASP A 32 9.98 -5.80 -10.14
CA ASP A 32 9.89 -6.69 -8.97
C ASP A 32 8.42 -6.82 -8.51
N PRO A 33 7.79 -8.01 -8.61
CA PRO A 33 6.39 -8.20 -8.24
C PRO A 33 6.12 -7.97 -6.75
N ALA A 34 7.16 -7.91 -5.89
CA ALA A 34 7.00 -7.54 -4.48
C ALA A 34 6.83 -6.02 -4.27
N LEU A 35 7.25 -5.20 -5.23
CA LEU A 35 7.22 -3.74 -5.14
C LEU A 35 6.09 -3.10 -5.94
N TRP A 36 5.76 -3.66 -7.11
CA TRP A 36 4.74 -3.13 -8.01
C TRP A 36 3.35 -3.71 -7.70
N SER A 37 2.29 -3.08 -8.21
CA SER A 37 0.94 -3.64 -8.15
C SER A 37 0.84 -4.90 -9.01
N ALA A 38 -0.05 -5.83 -8.64
CA ALA A 38 -0.16 -7.14 -9.28
C ALA A 38 -0.38 -7.11 -10.81
N SER A 39 -0.99 -6.05 -11.35
CA SER A 39 -1.22 -5.91 -12.80
C SER A 39 -0.23 -4.99 -13.52
N THR A 40 0.90 -4.65 -12.88
CA THR A 40 1.96 -3.90 -13.54
C THR A 40 2.78 -4.82 -14.43
N ASP A 41 2.89 -4.46 -15.71
CA ASP A 41 3.71 -5.18 -16.68
C ASP A 41 4.44 -4.21 -17.61
N ARG A 42 5.18 -4.74 -18.57
CA ARG A 42 5.85 -4.01 -19.63
C ARG A 42 5.46 -4.59 -20.99
N ASP A 43 4.99 -3.72 -21.88
CA ASP A 43 4.59 -4.13 -23.23
C ASP A 43 5.80 -4.47 -24.14
N ASP A 44 5.52 -4.93 -25.36
CA ASP A 44 6.53 -5.31 -26.37
C ASP A 44 7.44 -4.14 -26.79
N ASP A 45 6.99 -2.88 -26.61
CA ASP A 45 7.76 -1.66 -26.90
C ASP A 45 8.59 -1.19 -25.70
N GLY A 46 8.48 -1.89 -24.57
CA GLY A 46 9.21 -1.60 -23.34
C GLY A 46 8.55 -0.55 -22.45
N ILE A 47 7.29 -0.17 -22.69
CA ILE A 47 6.55 0.81 -21.91
C ILE A 47 5.86 0.12 -20.73
N VAL A 48 5.94 0.71 -19.54
CA VAL A 48 5.24 0.19 -18.36
C VAL A 48 3.74 0.41 -18.50
N GLU A 49 2.96 -0.59 -18.15
CA GLU A 49 1.51 -0.51 -18.04
C GLU A 49 1.04 -0.86 -16.63
N VAL A 50 -0.10 -0.30 -16.24
CA VAL A 50 -0.81 -0.65 -15.01
C VAL A 50 -2.23 -1.00 -15.40
N ALA A 51 -2.67 -2.21 -15.06
CA ALA A 51 -3.97 -2.75 -15.46
C ALA A 51 -4.24 -2.67 -16.97
N GLY A 52 -3.19 -2.88 -17.79
CA GLY A 52 -3.26 -2.85 -19.25
C GLY A 52 -3.38 -1.46 -19.89
N VAL A 53 -3.11 -0.39 -19.12
CA VAL A 53 -3.04 0.99 -19.64
C VAL A 53 -1.61 1.49 -19.51
N THR A 54 -1.03 1.92 -20.63
CA THR A 54 0.37 2.37 -20.65
C THR A 54 0.54 3.69 -19.90
N VAL A 55 1.69 3.89 -19.26
CA VAL A 55 1.99 5.15 -18.57
C VAL A 55 2.02 6.36 -19.51
N THR A 56 2.35 6.15 -20.79
CA THR A 56 2.34 7.21 -21.81
C THR A 56 0.93 7.66 -22.15
N GLU A 57 -0.03 6.74 -22.26
CA GLU A 57 -1.45 7.05 -22.43
C GLU A 57 -1.99 7.82 -21.21
N LEU A 58 -1.70 7.35 -20.01
CA LEU A 58 -2.11 8.00 -18.76
C LEU A 58 -1.57 9.44 -18.68
N LEU A 59 -0.31 9.65 -19.04
CA LEU A 59 0.30 10.99 -19.06
C LEU A 59 -0.30 11.89 -20.15
N SER A 60 -0.59 11.34 -21.32
CA SER A 60 -1.25 12.11 -22.39
C SER A 60 -2.65 12.58 -21.97
N GLN A 61 -3.36 11.78 -21.18
CA GLN A 61 -4.73 12.08 -20.78
C GLN A 61 -4.80 12.96 -19.52
N TYR A 62 -3.95 12.71 -18.52
CA TYR A 62 -4.07 13.32 -17.19
C TYR A 62 -2.90 14.24 -16.80
N GLY A 63 -1.80 14.23 -17.55
CA GLY A 63 -0.59 14.99 -17.25
C GLY A 63 0.22 14.43 -16.06
N SER A 64 1.26 15.16 -15.65
CA SER A 64 2.14 14.81 -14.52
C SER A 64 2.26 15.96 -13.52
N PRO A 65 2.44 15.69 -12.20
CA PRO A 65 2.54 14.38 -11.56
C PRO A 65 1.18 13.65 -11.46
N LEU A 66 1.19 12.31 -11.54
CA LEU A 66 -0.01 11.47 -11.52
C LEU A 66 0.16 10.30 -10.53
N TYR A 67 -0.84 10.08 -9.69
CA TYR A 67 -0.98 8.86 -8.90
C TYR A 67 -1.91 7.90 -9.65
N VAL A 68 -1.42 6.69 -9.91
CA VAL A 68 -2.17 5.61 -10.56
C VAL A 68 -2.42 4.54 -9.51
N LEU A 69 -3.69 4.27 -9.20
CA LEU A 69 -4.07 3.18 -8.30
C LEU A 69 -4.62 2.02 -9.11
N ASP A 70 -4.02 0.84 -8.94
CA ASP A 70 -4.57 -0.42 -9.42
C ASP A 70 -5.72 -0.86 -8.50
N GLU A 71 -6.96 -0.70 -8.98
CA GLU A 71 -8.16 -1.10 -8.25
C GLU A 71 -8.19 -2.60 -7.95
N SER A 72 -7.74 -3.43 -8.89
CA SER A 72 -7.76 -4.89 -8.74
C SER A 72 -6.81 -5.34 -7.64
N ASP A 73 -5.59 -4.80 -7.62
CA ASP A 73 -4.59 -5.07 -6.58
C ASP A 73 -5.09 -4.65 -5.19
N LEU A 74 -5.63 -3.43 -5.06
CA LEU A 74 -6.16 -2.94 -3.79
C LEU A 74 -7.28 -3.86 -3.26
N ARG A 75 -8.24 -4.20 -4.12
CA ARG A 75 -9.36 -5.08 -3.75
C ARG A 75 -8.88 -6.49 -3.42
N GLN A 76 -7.90 -7.02 -4.16
CA GLN A 76 -7.33 -8.33 -3.88
C GLN A 76 -6.65 -8.36 -2.50
N ARG A 77 -5.88 -7.32 -2.15
CA ARG A 77 -5.26 -7.20 -0.83
C ARG A 77 -6.32 -7.11 0.27
N ALA A 78 -7.36 -6.30 0.07
CA ALA A 78 -8.46 -6.21 1.02
C ALA A 78 -9.08 -7.59 1.30
N ARG A 79 -9.46 -8.33 0.24
CA ARG A 79 -9.97 -9.71 0.38
C ARG A 79 -8.99 -10.63 1.10
N ALA A 80 -7.73 -10.60 0.71
CA ALA A 80 -6.70 -11.44 1.31
C ALA A 80 -6.57 -11.21 2.82
N PHE A 81 -6.58 -9.94 3.27
CA PHE A 81 -6.57 -9.62 4.70
C PHE A 81 -7.85 -10.07 5.40
N ARG A 82 -9.03 -9.77 4.84
CA ARG A 82 -10.31 -10.21 5.41
C ARG A 82 -10.36 -11.74 5.58
N ASP A 83 -9.94 -12.48 4.55
CA ASP A 83 -10.01 -13.94 4.55
C ASP A 83 -8.99 -14.56 5.50
N ALA A 84 -7.77 -14.00 5.58
CA ALA A 84 -6.73 -14.43 6.51
C ALA A 84 -7.11 -14.23 7.98
N PHE A 85 -7.96 -13.23 8.27
CA PHE A 85 -8.45 -12.90 9.61
C PHE A 85 -9.97 -13.09 9.73
N SER A 86 -10.53 -14.11 9.08
CA SER A 86 -11.99 -14.32 8.95
C SER A 86 -12.78 -14.41 10.27
N GLU A 87 -12.12 -14.62 11.41
CA GLU A 87 -12.74 -14.59 12.75
C GLU A 87 -12.77 -13.19 13.40
N TRP A 88 -12.21 -12.17 12.72
CA TRP A 88 -12.00 -10.83 13.24
C TRP A 88 -12.46 -9.75 12.25
N ASP A 89 -12.82 -8.59 12.80
CA ASP A 89 -13.09 -7.41 11.99
C ASP A 89 -11.77 -6.78 11.53
N VAL A 90 -11.57 -6.70 10.21
CA VAL A 90 -10.37 -6.12 9.60
C VAL A 90 -10.62 -4.68 9.21
N TYR A 91 -9.90 -3.76 9.82
CA TYR A 91 -10.04 -2.32 9.57
C TYR A 91 -9.00 -1.82 8.56
N TYR A 92 -9.46 -1.23 7.45
CA TYR A 92 -8.62 -0.38 6.63
C TYR A 92 -8.37 0.94 7.36
N ALA A 93 -7.10 1.34 7.50
CA ALA A 93 -6.75 2.58 8.17
C ALA A 93 -6.87 3.77 7.19
N GLY A 94 -7.94 4.57 7.30
CA GLY A 94 -8.23 5.70 6.41
C GLY A 94 -7.11 6.74 6.31
N LYS A 95 -6.29 6.89 7.35
CA LYS A 95 -5.09 7.74 7.35
C LYS A 95 -4.07 7.41 6.26
N ALA A 96 -4.07 6.19 5.72
CA ALA A 96 -3.15 5.78 4.65
C ALA A 96 -3.49 6.51 3.34
N PHE A 97 -4.77 6.44 2.94
CA PHE A 97 -5.34 7.19 1.82
C PHE A 97 -6.87 7.01 1.84
N LEU A 98 -7.64 8.10 1.92
CA LEU A 98 -9.10 8.02 1.98
C LEU A 98 -9.75 8.98 0.99
N THR A 99 -10.56 8.41 0.11
CA THR A 99 -11.50 9.12 -0.75
C THR A 99 -12.86 8.42 -0.67
N ARG A 100 -13.91 9.03 -1.23
CA ARG A 100 -15.22 8.39 -1.33
C ARG A 100 -15.15 7.06 -2.10
N THR A 101 -14.33 7.02 -3.16
CA THR A 101 -14.11 5.81 -3.96
C THR A 101 -13.44 4.70 -3.16
N ILE A 102 -12.38 5.02 -2.41
CA ILE A 102 -11.70 4.04 -1.54
C ILE A 102 -12.65 3.53 -0.47
N ALA A 103 -13.41 4.41 0.20
CA ALA A 103 -14.41 4.00 1.18
C ALA A 103 -15.44 3.03 0.58
N SER A 104 -15.92 3.32 -0.64
CA SER A 104 -16.86 2.44 -1.35
C SER A 104 -16.25 1.07 -1.66
N TRP A 105 -14.99 1.02 -2.11
CA TRP A 105 -14.30 -0.25 -2.38
C TRP A 105 -14.09 -1.07 -1.10
N ILE A 106 -13.63 -0.44 -0.02
CA ILE A 106 -13.44 -1.10 1.28
C ILE A 106 -14.75 -1.69 1.82
N ASP A 107 -15.86 -0.95 1.70
CA ASP A 107 -17.18 -1.44 2.09
C ASP A 107 -17.60 -2.68 1.29
N GLN A 108 -17.47 -2.61 -0.05
CA GLN A 108 -17.78 -3.69 -1.00
C GLN A 108 -16.93 -4.94 -0.76
N GLU A 109 -15.66 -4.77 -0.37
CA GLU A 109 -14.77 -5.88 -0.03
C GLU A 109 -15.00 -6.41 1.39
N GLY A 110 -15.99 -5.94 2.14
CA GLY A 110 -16.36 -6.54 3.42
C GLY A 110 -15.44 -6.14 4.59
N LEU A 111 -14.59 -5.11 4.44
CA LEU A 111 -13.71 -4.63 5.52
C LEU A 111 -14.38 -3.54 6.36
N PHE A 112 -13.90 -3.33 7.57
CA PHE A 112 -14.24 -2.16 8.38
C PHE A 112 -13.32 -0.99 8.01
N LEU A 113 -13.67 0.22 8.45
CA LEU A 113 -12.92 1.43 8.14
C LEU A 113 -12.60 2.24 9.40
N ASP A 114 -11.31 2.44 9.66
CA ASP A 114 -10.85 3.34 10.70
C ASP A 114 -10.72 4.77 10.17
N THR A 115 -11.33 5.71 10.89
CA THR A 115 -11.24 7.15 10.68
C THR A 115 -10.62 7.81 11.91
N CYS A 116 -10.04 9.00 11.78
CA CYS A 116 -9.33 9.69 12.87
C CYS A 116 -9.85 11.12 13.12
N THR A 117 -10.59 11.70 12.17
CA THR A 117 -11.10 13.07 12.25
C THR A 117 -12.53 13.16 11.71
N GLY A 118 -13.24 14.24 12.02
CA GLY A 118 -14.57 14.49 11.45
C GLY A 118 -14.58 14.55 9.92
N GLY A 119 -13.50 15.03 9.29
CA GLY A 119 -13.36 15.06 7.83
C GLY A 119 -13.26 13.66 7.21
N GLU A 120 -12.50 12.76 7.84
CA GLU A 120 -12.42 11.36 7.43
C GLU A 120 -13.77 10.64 7.61
N LEU A 121 -14.44 10.86 8.75
CA LEU A 121 -15.77 10.29 8.99
C LEU A 121 -16.79 10.75 7.93
N ILE A 122 -16.82 12.05 7.60
CA ILE A 122 -17.70 12.58 6.55
C ILE A 122 -17.36 11.94 5.19
N THR A 123 -16.07 11.79 4.87
CA THR A 123 -15.63 11.18 3.60
C THR A 123 -16.07 9.73 3.50
N ALA A 124 -15.93 8.95 4.59
CA ALA A 124 -16.38 7.57 4.69
C ALA A 124 -17.90 7.45 4.46
N LEU A 125 -18.69 8.24 5.19
CA LEU A 125 -20.16 8.24 5.07
C LEU A 125 -20.61 8.63 3.67
N GLN A 126 -19.96 9.63 3.05
CA GLN A 126 -20.26 10.04 1.67
C GLN A 126 -19.77 9.03 0.62
N GLY A 127 -18.84 8.16 0.97
CA GLY A 127 -18.42 7.02 0.15
C GLY A 127 -19.36 5.81 0.23
N GLY A 128 -20.39 5.88 1.07
CA GLY A 128 -21.38 4.82 1.24
C GLY A 128 -21.01 3.73 2.24
N MET A 129 -19.95 3.94 3.05
CA MET A 129 -19.56 3.01 4.09
C MET A 129 -20.71 2.83 5.10
N ASP A 130 -21.02 1.59 5.47
CA ASP A 130 -21.94 1.31 6.58
C ASP A 130 -21.41 1.94 7.88
N PRO A 131 -22.16 2.88 8.52
CA PRO A 131 -21.72 3.50 9.77
C PRO A 131 -21.41 2.50 10.89
N ALA A 132 -22.07 1.34 10.91
CA ALA A 132 -21.80 0.29 11.90
C ALA A 132 -20.41 -0.34 11.74
N ARG A 133 -19.77 -0.15 10.58
CA ARG A 133 -18.45 -0.67 10.24
C ARG A 133 -17.35 0.40 10.28
N ILE A 134 -17.62 1.55 10.90
CA ILE A 134 -16.66 2.65 11.04
C ILE A 134 -16.14 2.75 12.48
N GLY A 135 -14.82 2.73 12.64
CA GLY A 135 -14.11 3.08 13.88
C GLY A 135 -13.70 4.56 13.87
N LEU A 136 -13.91 5.28 14.98
CA LEU A 136 -13.40 6.65 15.15
C LEU A 136 -12.25 6.68 16.18
N HIS A 137 -11.05 6.94 15.69
CA HIS A 137 -9.81 7.18 16.44
C HIS A 137 -9.55 8.68 16.63
N GLY A 138 -8.44 9.00 17.28
CA GLY A 138 -8.02 10.38 17.58
C GLY A 138 -7.77 10.56 19.08
N ASN A 139 -6.65 11.19 19.42
CA ASN A 139 -6.26 11.45 20.81
C ASN A 139 -6.95 12.70 21.41
N ASN A 140 -7.59 13.51 20.56
CA ASN A 140 -8.34 14.71 20.95
C ASN A 140 -9.56 14.88 20.04
N LYS A 141 -10.56 14.02 20.27
CA LYS A 141 -11.79 13.96 19.47
C LYS A 141 -12.73 15.11 19.77
#